data_AF-J1IUW8-F1
#
_entry.id   AF-J1IUW8-F1
#
_cell.length_a   1.000
_cell.length_b   1.000
_cell.length_c   1.000
_cell.angle_alpha   90.00
_cell.angle_beta   90.00
_cell.angle_gamma   90.00
#
_symmetry.space_group_name_H-M   'P 1'
#
loop_
_entity.id
_entity.type
_entity.pdbx_description
1 polymer ?
#
loop_
_entity_poly.entity_id
_entity_poly.type
_entity_poly.pdbx_seq_one_letter_code
_entity_poly.pdbx_strand_id
1 'polypeptide(L)'
;MQKNIPSKSKEQIFLAVPETCHQTSPLFSIPDTTLYFYRIKPTYQCNLRPPQKPILYAPSFFALWALHYAVKNPSLFSSILCYGKQLVSPLALIWLKLRLQNDRCLMGSDVPSLMIMKALHQHVAMSHYSSLPIGKWLQFVKNYKMNRKNLSIPLFWLDNYNNNTNIHEIISKL
;
A
#
# COMPACT_ATOMS: atom_id res chain seq x y z
N MET A 1 -6.87 44.54 -23.16
CA MET A 1 -6.82 43.87 -21.84
C MET A 1 -7.21 42.41 -22.02
N GLN A 2 -6.22 41.52 -22.17
CA GLN A 2 -6.47 40.08 -22.24
C GLN A 2 -6.81 39.56 -20.84
N LYS A 3 -7.97 38.94 -20.69
CA LYS A 3 -8.37 38.23 -19.47
C LYS A 3 -7.47 37.00 -19.33
N ASN A 4 -6.53 37.04 -18.39
CA ASN A 4 -5.81 35.86 -17.95
C ASN A 4 -6.83 34.88 -17.36
N ILE A 5 -7.16 33.84 -18.13
CA ILE A 5 -7.81 32.65 -17.60
C ILE A 5 -6.82 32.09 -16.57
N PRO A 6 -7.20 31.92 -15.29
CA PRO A 6 -6.32 31.26 -14.35
C PRO A 6 -6.15 29.82 -14.85
N SER A 7 -4.96 29.49 -15.35
CA SER A 7 -4.61 28.11 -15.61
C SER A 7 -4.80 27.37 -14.28
N LYS A 8 -5.70 26.39 -14.23
CA LYS A 8 -5.80 25.47 -13.09
C LYS A 8 -4.38 25.04 -12.75
N SER A 9 -3.87 25.46 -11.59
CA SER A 9 -2.58 24.99 -11.11
C SER A 9 -2.66 23.48 -11.08
N LYS A 10 -1.82 22.79 -11.85
CA LYS A 10 -1.71 21.33 -11.78
C LYS A 10 -1.35 20.97 -10.34
N GLU A 11 -2.27 20.34 -9.62
CA GLU A 11 -2.01 19.88 -8.26
C GLU A 11 -0.90 18.84 -8.30
N GLN A 12 0.17 19.10 -7.57
CA GLN A 12 1.31 18.19 -7.49
C GLN A 12 0.92 16.99 -6.62
N ILE A 13 1.06 15.79 -7.19
CA ILE A 13 0.66 14.54 -6.53
C ILE A 13 1.84 14.02 -5.72
N PHE A 14 1.64 13.80 -4.43
CA PHE A 14 2.67 13.22 -3.56
C PHE A 14 2.38 11.75 -3.33
N LEU A 15 3.28 10.85 -3.74
CA LEU A 15 3.07 9.42 -3.66
C LEU A 15 4.15 8.74 -2.81
N ALA A 16 3.75 8.13 -1.70
CA ALA A 16 4.60 7.31 -0.86
C ALA A 16 4.61 5.86 -1.36
N VAL A 17 5.75 5.39 -1.86
CA VAL A 17 5.92 4.06 -2.47
C VAL A 17 6.99 3.26 -1.72
N PRO A 18 6.94 1.91 -1.73
CA PRO A 18 8.08 1.12 -1.26
C PRO A 18 9.33 1.50 -2.06
N GLU A 19 10.46 1.70 -1.39
CA GLU A 19 11.76 2.00 -2.03
C GLU A 19 12.08 1.02 -3.17
N THR A 20 11.71 -0.23 -2.98
CA THR A 20 11.97 -1.36 -3.88
C THR A 20 10.94 -1.53 -5.00
N CYS A 21 9.94 -0.64 -5.11
CA CYS A 21 9.00 -0.60 -6.23
C CYS A 21 9.48 0.28 -7.39
N HIS A 22 10.54 1.08 -7.22
CA HIS A 22 10.87 2.20 -8.13
C HIS A 22 10.99 1.84 -9.62
N GLN A 23 11.26 0.57 -9.95
CA GLN A 23 11.64 0.18 -11.32
C GLN A 23 10.50 -0.45 -12.14
N THR A 24 9.32 -0.73 -11.58
CA THR A 24 8.39 -1.68 -12.23
C THR A 24 7.00 -1.17 -12.58
N SER A 25 6.58 0.03 -12.14
CA SER A 25 5.20 0.50 -12.38
C SER A 25 5.13 1.78 -13.22
N PRO A 26 4.37 1.81 -14.34
CA PRO A 26 4.11 3.03 -15.10
C PRO A 26 3.35 4.08 -14.27
N LEU A 27 2.72 3.68 -13.16
CA LEU A 27 2.09 4.57 -12.18
C LEU A 27 3.07 5.61 -11.60
N PHE A 28 4.37 5.32 -11.58
CA PHE A 28 5.39 6.23 -11.06
C PHE A 28 5.92 7.22 -12.10
N SER A 29 5.55 7.04 -13.37
CA SER A 29 5.94 7.91 -14.49
C SER A 29 4.88 8.98 -14.82
N ILE A 30 3.88 9.15 -13.94
CA ILE A 30 2.80 10.12 -14.13
C ILE A 30 3.37 11.54 -13.99
N PRO A 31 3.05 12.47 -14.91
CA PRO A 31 3.47 13.87 -14.80
C PRO A 31 3.01 14.48 -13.47
N ASP A 32 3.77 15.44 -12.97
CA ASP A 32 3.42 16.19 -11.76
C ASP A 32 3.35 15.32 -10.48
N THR A 33 3.98 14.14 -10.48
CA THR A 33 4.07 13.23 -9.32
C THR A 33 5.43 13.32 -8.65
N THR A 34 5.45 13.65 -7.35
CA THR A 34 6.61 13.60 -6.48
C THR A 34 6.61 12.29 -5.70
N LEU A 35 7.65 11.48 -5.90
CA LEU A 35 7.81 10.19 -5.23
C LEU A 35 8.52 10.33 -3.90
N TYR A 36 8.00 9.59 -2.93
CA TYR A 36 8.53 9.49 -1.59
C TYR A 36 8.69 8.02 -1.24
N PHE A 37 9.85 7.64 -0.70
CA PHE A 37 10.13 6.24 -0.45
C PHE A 37 9.94 5.89 1.02
N TYR A 38 9.24 4.79 1.29
CA TYR A 38 9.17 4.21 2.62
C TYR A 38 9.87 2.85 2.66
N ARG A 39 10.47 2.55 3.82
CA ARG A 39 11.07 1.25 4.13
C ARG A 39 10.26 0.53 5.18
N ILE A 40 10.01 -0.76 4.95
CA ILE A 40 9.46 -1.66 5.96
C ILE A 40 10.64 -2.32 6.68
N LYS A 41 11.28 -1.58 7.59
CA LYS A 41 12.20 -2.11 8.61
C LYS A 41 11.43 -2.17 9.94
N PRO A 42 11.87 -2.92 10.99
CA PRO A 42 11.00 -3.26 12.14
C PRO A 42 10.37 -2.05 12.84
N THR A 43 10.93 -0.87 12.65
CA THR A 43 10.32 0.44 12.89
C THR A 43 10.22 1.20 11.58
N TYR A 44 9.04 1.77 11.30
CA TYR A 44 8.81 2.57 10.11
C TYR A 44 9.65 3.83 10.17
N GLN A 45 10.62 3.94 9.26
CA GLN A 45 11.29 5.20 8.97
C GLN A 45 10.71 5.73 7.67
N CYS A 46 9.59 6.42 7.81
CA CYS A 46 9.10 7.34 6.81
C CYS A 46 9.74 8.69 7.19
N ASN A 47 10.93 9.02 6.65
CA ASN A 47 11.62 10.30 6.94
C ASN A 47 10.91 11.51 6.29
N LEU A 48 9.63 11.35 6.04
CA LEU A 48 8.83 12.18 5.17
C LEU A 48 8.12 13.19 6.07
N ARG A 49 8.66 14.41 6.08
CA ARG A 49 7.90 15.63 6.38
C ARG A 49 7.60 16.36 5.07
N PRO A 50 6.77 15.79 4.18
CA PRO A 50 6.35 16.49 3.00
C PRO A 50 5.48 17.69 3.40
N PRO A 51 5.49 18.78 2.60
CA PRO A 51 4.62 19.93 2.84
C PRO A 51 3.13 19.57 2.78
N GLN A 52 2.78 18.45 2.13
CA GLN A 52 1.41 17.92 2.01
C GLN A 52 1.37 16.41 2.28
N LYS A 53 0.22 15.89 2.71
CA LYS A 53 0.04 14.46 3.04
C LYS A 53 0.09 13.60 1.76
N PRO A 54 1.05 12.66 1.63
CA PRO A 54 1.14 11.80 0.47
C PRO A 54 0.08 10.70 0.46
N ILE A 55 -0.17 10.17 -0.74
CA ILE A 55 -0.95 8.96 -0.98
C ILE A 55 -0.07 7.76 -0.68
N LEU A 56 -0.51 6.85 0.17
CA LEU A 56 0.23 5.63 0.50
C LEU A 56 -0.03 4.54 -0.54
N TYR A 57 0.94 4.28 -1.42
CA TYR A 57 0.90 3.17 -2.36
C TYR A 57 1.28 1.86 -1.67
N ALA A 58 0.42 0.85 -1.75
CA ALA A 58 0.57 -0.44 -1.08
C ALA A 58 0.24 -1.61 -2.02
N PRO A 59 1.23 -2.27 -2.63
CA PRO A 59 0.98 -3.39 -3.52
C PRO A 59 0.71 -4.70 -2.74
N SER A 60 -0.16 -5.53 -3.29
CA SER A 60 -0.43 -6.91 -2.85
C SER A 60 -0.71 -6.98 -1.34
N PHE A 61 -0.05 -7.87 -0.61
CA PHE A 61 -0.21 -8.06 0.83
C PHE A 61 0.15 -6.82 1.65
N PHE A 62 0.90 -5.85 1.13
CA PHE A 62 1.17 -4.60 1.86
C PHE A 62 -0.09 -3.79 2.13
N ALA A 63 -1.19 -4.01 1.42
CA ALA A 63 -2.47 -3.38 1.74
C ALA A 63 -2.91 -3.61 3.20
N LEU A 64 -2.65 -4.81 3.76
CA LEU A 64 -2.99 -5.15 5.15
C LEU A 64 -2.17 -4.34 6.16
N TRP A 65 -0.88 -4.17 5.85
CA TRP A 65 0.07 -3.39 6.63
C TRP A 65 -0.22 -1.89 6.53
N ALA A 66 -0.49 -1.38 5.32
CA ALA A 66 -0.77 0.02 5.03
C ALA A 66 -2.02 0.49 5.77
N LEU A 67 -3.06 -0.35 5.77
CA LEU A 67 -4.28 -0.09 6.52
C LEU A 67 -4.00 -0.02 8.03
N HIS A 68 -3.25 -0.98 8.58
CA HIS A 68 -2.88 -0.95 10.00
C HIS A 68 -2.08 0.30 10.37
N TYR A 69 -1.20 0.73 9.48
CA TYR A 69 -0.33 1.87 9.71
C TYR A 69 -1.06 3.20 9.64
N ALA A 70 -1.89 3.39 8.63
CA ALA A 70 -2.67 4.61 8.45
C ALA A 70 -3.62 4.84 9.62
N VAL A 71 -4.24 3.79 10.16
CA VAL A 71 -5.08 3.90 11.37
C VAL A 71 -4.28 4.32 12.59
N LYS A 72 -3.03 3.86 12.73
CA LYS A 72 -2.15 4.28 13.83
C LYS A 72 -1.58 5.69 13.64
N ASN A 73 -1.56 6.20 12.41
CA ASN A 73 -0.93 7.46 12.05
C ASN A 73 -1.84 8.27 11.11
N PRO A 74 -3.04 8.69 11.57
CA PRO A 74 -4.08 9.28 10.71
C PRO A 74 -3.67 10.62 10.08
N SER A 75 -2.62 11.28 10.60
CA SER A 75 -2.11 12.55 10.08
C SER A 75 -1.11 12.39 8.94
N LEU A 76 -0.57 11.19 8.70
CA LEU A 76 0.57 11.01 7.77
C LEU A 76 0.16 10.94 6.30
N PHE A 77 -1.02 10.43 5.98
CA PHE A 77 -1.42 10.16 4.60
C PHE A 77 -2.75 10.82 4.25
N SER A 78 -2.92 11.22 3.00
CA SER A 78 -4.18 11.74 2.48
C SER A 78 -5.14 10.61 2.10
N SER A 79 -4.60 9.52 1.55
CA SER A 79 -5.35 8.32 1.15
C SER A 79 -4.42 7.11 1.07
N ILE A 80 -5.01 5.92 0.87
CA ILE A 80 -4.30 4.68 0.60
C ILE A 80 -4.66 4.20 -0.80
N LEU A 81 -3.64 3.88 -1.60
CA LEU A 81 -3.78 3.30 -2.93
C LEU A 81 -3.26 1.87 -2.94
N CYS A 82 -4.16 0.89 -2.92
CA CYS A 82 -3.80 -0.52 -3.00
C CYS A 82 -3.71 -0.98 -4.45
N TYR A 83 -2.73 -1.82 -4.78
CA TYR A 83 -2.53 -2.34 -6.12
C TYR A 83 -2.40 -3.87 -6.11
N GLY A 84 -3.08 -4.58 -7.00
CA GLY A 84 -2.91 -6.04 -7.16
C GLY A 84 -4.24 -6.77 -7.30
N LYS A 85 -4.41 -7.93 -6.67
CA LYS A 85 -5.69 -8.66 -6.61
C LYS A 85 -6.41 -8.40 -5.30
N GLN A 86 -7.70 -8.06 -5.35
CA GLN A 86 -8.43 -7.59 -4.19
C GLN A 86 -8.61 -8.68 -3.12
N LEU A 87 -7.75 -8.68 -2.10
CA LEU A 87 -7.78 -9.61 -0.96
C LEU A 87 -8.73 -9.16 0.16
N VAL A 88 -9.82 -8.46 -0.17
CA VAL A 88 -10.72 -7.86 0.83
C VAL A 88 -12.07 -8.56 0.98
N SER A 89 -12.33 -9.63 0.22
CA SER A 89 -13.51 -10.44 0.47
C SER A 89 -13.36 -11.19 1.81
N PRO A 90 -14.45 -11.36 2.58
CA PRO A 90 -14.39 -12.11 3.84
C PRO A 90 -13.81 -13.52 3.68
N LEU A 91 -14.13 -14.19 2.56
CA LEU A 91 -13.63 -15.52 2.25
C LEU A 91 -12.12 -15.51 1.97
N ALA A 92 -11.61 -14.53 1.20
CA ALA A 92 -10.18 -14.40 0.94
C ALA A 92 -9.39 -14.15 2.24
N LEU A 93 -9.94 -13.35 3.16
CA LEU A 93 -9.32 -13.08 4.45
C LEU A 93 -9.32 -14.32 5.37
N ILE A 94 -10.41 -15.10 5.39
CA ILE A 94 -10.48 -16.36 6.14
C ILE A 94 -9.48 -17.36 5.58
N TRP A 95 -9.46 -17.55 4.26
CA TRP A 95 -8.52 -18.44 3.59
C TRP A 95 -7.07 -18.05 3.89
N LEU A 96 -6.74 -16.75 3.79
CA LEU A 96 -5.41 -16.24 4.10
C LEU A 96 -5.03 -16.50 5.56
N LYS A 97 -5.95 -16.25 6.50
CA LYS A 97 -5.73 -16.53 7.92
C LYS A 97 -5.41 -18.00 8.15
N LEU A 98 -6.22 -18.92 7.61
CA LEU A 98 -6.02 -20.36 7.76
C LEU A 98 -4.69 -20.81 7.17
N ARG A 99 -4.34 -20.32 5.98
CA ARG A 99 -3.08 -20.65 5.32
C ARG A 99 -1.87 -20.21 6.14
N LEU A 100 -1.91 -18.98 6.66
CA LEU A 100 -0.83 -18.48 7.52
C LEU A 100 -0.74 -19.24 8.86
N GLN A 101 -1.87 -19.63 9.45
CA GLN A 101 -1.85 -20.46 10.66
C GLN A 101 -1.22 -21.83 10.39
N ASN A 102 -1.53 -22.43 9.25
CA ASN A 102 -0.96 -23.70 8.83
C ASN A 102 0.55 -23.57 8.57
N ASP A 103 0.99 -22.55 7.83
CA ASP A 103 2.42 -22.27 7.60
C ASP A 103 3.17 -22.14 8.94
N ARG A 104 2.60 -21.39 9.91
CA ARG A 104 3.21 -21.24 11.24
C ARG A 104 3.30 -22.56 12.01
N CYS A 105 2.27 -23.40 11.91
CA CYS A 105 2.24 -24.71 12.54
C CYS A 105 3.34 -25.62 11.95
N LEU A 106 3.44 -25.67 10.62
CA LEU A 106 4.43 -26.49 9.91
C LEU A 106 5.88 -26.06 10.19
N MET A 107 6.12 -24.75 10.31
CA MET A 107 7.46 -24.22 10.58
C MET A 107 7.87 -24.31 12.06
N GLY A 108 6.93 -24.60 12.97
CA GLY A 108 7.18 -24.66 14.41
C GLY A 108 7.66 -23.35 15.04
N SER A 109 7.67 -22.24 14.29
CA SER A 109 8.29 -20.97 14.70
C SER A 109 7.68 -19.78 13.94
N ASP A 110 7.84 -18.58 14.49
CA ASP A 110 7.30 -17.35 13.89
C ASP A 110 8.27 -16.75 12.86
N VAL A 111 8.35 -17.41 11.69
CA VAL A 111 9.24 -17.05 10.58
C VAL A 111 8.53 -16.25 9.48
N PRO A 112 9.26 -15.64 8.53
CA PRO A 112 8.69 -15.10 7.30
C PRO A 112 7.81 -16.11 6.52
N SER A 113 6.66 -15.68 5.99
CA SER A 113 5.82 -16.55 5.14
C SER A 113 6.36 -16.60 3.71
N LEU A 114 6.73 -17.78 3.23
CA LEU A 114 7.18 -17.99 1.85
C LEU A 114 6.11 -17.58 0.82
N MET A 115 4.83 -17.82 1.12
CA MET A 115 3.72 -17.44 0.24
C MET A 115 3.65 -15.91 0.09
N ILE A 116 3.71 -15.19 1.21
CA ILE A 116 3.68 -13.73 1.19
C ILE A 116 4.93 -13.18 0.51
N MET A 117 6.12 -13.73 0.80
CA MET A 117 7.36 -13.35 0.13
C MET A 117 7.24 -13.48 -1.38
N LYS A 118 6.81 -14.65 -1.87
CA LYS A 118 6.63 -14.89 -3.32
C LYS A 118 5.65 -13.90 -3.96
N ALA A 119 4.55 -13.59 -3.29
CA ALA A 119 3.57 -12.64 -3.80
C ALA A 119 4.09 -11.19 -3.80
N LEU A 120 4.88 -10.81 -2.80
CA LEU A 120 5.50 -9.48 -2.74
C LEU A 120 6.64 -9.34 -3.76
N HIS A 121 7.40 -10.41 -4.04
CA HIS A 121 8.45 -10.42 -5.07
C HIS A 121 7.92 -10.07 -6.47
N GLN A 122 6.62 -10.28 -6.74
CA GLN A 122 6.01 -9.88 -8.01
C GLN A 122 5.90 -8.36 -8.18
N HIS A 123 5.90 -7.61 -7.08
CA HIS A 123 5.69 -6.17 -7.11
C HIS A 123 6.91 -5.38 -6.65
N VAL A 124 7.84 -6.03 -5.94
CA VAL A 124 8.88 -5.37 -5.16
C VAL A 124 10.19 -6.16 -5.29
N ALA A 125 11.29 -5.48 -5.63
CA ALA A 125 12.62 -6.09 -5.71
C ALA A 125 13.14 -6.41 -4.28
N MET A 126 12.87 -7.62 -3.80
CA MET A 126 13.11 -8.04 -2.41
C MET A 126 14.40 -8.87 -2.27
N SER A 127 15.57 -8.32 -2.59
CA SER A 127 16.83 -9.02 -2.29
C SER A 127 17.16 -9.04 -0.78
N HIS A 128 16.61 -8.10 0.02
CA HIS A 128 17.01 -7.91 1.43
C HIS A 128 15.88 -7.62 2.44
N TYR A 129 14.61 -7.73 2.06
CA TYR A 129 13.51 -7.53 3.01
C TYR A 129 13.13 -8.85 3.66
N SER A 130 13.53 -9.03 4.93
CA SER A 130 12.90 -10.00 5.81
C SER A 130 11.42 -9.67 5.86
N SER A 131 10.57 -10.42 5.15
CA SER A 131 9.13 -10.22 5.25
C SER A 131 8.73 -10.36 6.71
N LEU A 132 7.74 -9.57 7.14
CA LEU A 132 7.25 -9.63 8.51
C LEU A 132 6.94 -11.10 8.89
N PRO A 133 7.19 -11.50 10.14
CA PRO A 133 6.92 -12.87 10.56
C PRO A 133 5.43 -13.16 10.41
N ILE A 134 5.09 -14.44 10.22
CA ILE A 134 3.71 -14.91 10.00
C ILE A 134 2.75 -14.34 11.06
N GLY A 135 3.16 -14.25 12.32
CA GLY A 135 2.41 -13.70 13.44
C GLY A 135 1.96 -12.25 13.22
N LYS A 136 2.81 -11.41 12.60
CA LYS A 136 2.45 -10.04 12.25
C LYS A 136 1.42 -9.98 11.14
N TRP A 137 1.56 -10.82 10.11
CA TRP A 137 0.55 -10.91 9.06
C TRP A 137 -0.79 -11.40 9.60
N LEU A 138 -0.78 -12.41 10.47
CA LEU A 138 -1.98 -12.87 11.16
C LEU A 138 -2.64 -11.75 11.99
N GLN A 139 -1.85 -10.91 12.66
CA GLN A 139 -2.37 -9.75 13.38
C GLN A 139 -3.05 -8.76 12.43
N PHE A 140 -2.46 -8.45 11.27
CA PHE A 140 -3.08 -7.56 10.29
C PHE A 140 -4.36 -8.14 9.70
N VAL A 141 -4.38 -9.43 9.38
CA VAL A 141 -5.58 -10.11 8.86
C VAL A 141 -6.71 -10.08 9.89
N LYS A 142 -6.42 -10.37 11.17
CA LYS A 142 -7.41 -10.30 12.26
C LYS A 142 -7.97 -8.89 12.43
N ASN A 143 -7.10 -7.89 12.37
CA ASN A 143 -7.48 -6.49 12.62
C ASN A 143 -8.08 -5.81 11.38
N TYR A 144 -8.08 -6.45 10.21
CA TYR A 144 -8.49 -5.85 8.95
C TYR A 144 -9.86 -5.16 9.02
N LYS A 145 -10.89 -5.85 9.54
CA LYS A 145 -12.25 -5.30 9.61
C LYS A 145 -12.33 -4.08 10.53
N MET A 146 -11.66 -4.12 11.68
CA MET A 146 -11.64 -3.00 12.62
C MET A 146 -10.85 -1.82 12.05
N ASN A 147 -9.67 -2.07 11.49
CA ASN A 147 -8.86 -1.02 10.89
C ASN A 147 -9.58 -0.37 9.70
N ARG A 148 -10.33 -1.15 8.90
CA ARG A 148 -11.12 -0.59 7.79
C ARG A 148 -12.24 0.33 8.28
N LYS A 149 -12.90 0.00 9.40
CA LYS A 149 -13.92 0.86 10.01
C LYS A 149 -13.32 2.13 10.63
N ASN A 150 -12.13 2.00 11.23
CA ASN A 150 -11.44 3.09 11.90
C ASN A 150 -10.63 3.98 10.95
N LEU A 151 -10.62 3.67 9.65
CA LEU A 151 -9.85 4.43 8.68
C LEU A 151 -10.57 5.75 8.39
N SER A 152 -9.92 6.86 8.72
CA SER A 152 -10.44 8.22 8.51
C SER A 152 -10.13 8.79 7.12
N ILE A 153 -9.37 8.06 6.30
CA ILE A 153 -8.94 8.49 4.98
C ILE A 153 -9.48 7.55 3.89
N PRO A 154 -9.65 8.02 2.65
CA PRO A 154 -10.09 7.18 1.55
C PRO A 154 -9.14 6.00 1.27
N LEU A 155 -9.71 4.86 0.89
CA LEU A 155 -9.02 3.64 0.49
C LEU A 155 -9.41 3.27 -0.94
N PHE A 156 -8.45 3.32 -1.86
CA PHE A 156 -8.61 2.99 -3.26
C PHE A 156 -7.97 1.64 -3.60
N TRP A 157 -8.54 0.96 -4.59
CA TRP A 157 -8.10 -0.37 -5.01
C TRP A 157 -7.94 -0.37 -6.54
N LEU A 158 -6.73 -0.63 -7.00
CA LEU A 158 -6.38 -0.80 -8.42
C LEU A 158 -6.27 -2.29 -8.70
N ASP A 159 -7.19 -2.79 -9.52
CA ASP A 159 -7.19 -4.19 -9.98
C ASP A 159 -6.62 -4.28 -11.39
N ASN A 160 -5.83 -5.32 -11.66
CA ASN A 160 -5.04 -5.48 -12.89
C ASN A 160 -5.87 -5.51 -14.18
N TYR A 161 -7.18 -5.67 -14.09
CA TYR A 161 -8.05 -5.86 -15.25
C TYR A 161 -8.44 -4.57 -16.01
N ASN A 162 -8.29 -3.36 -15.45
CA ASN A 162 -8.83 -2.10 -16.05
C ASN A 162 -7.83 -0.92 -16.10
N ASN A 163 -6.53 -1.18 -16.28
CA ASN A 163 -5.50 -0.48 -15.51
C ASN A 163 -4.86 0.84 -16.04
N ASN A 164 -5.23 1.43 -17.19
CA ASN A 164 -4.64 2.73 -17.58
C ASN A 164 -5.56 3.93 -17.36
N THR A 165 -6.87 3.79 -17.58
CA THR A 165 -7.84 4.88 -17.39
C THR A 165 -8.16 5.14 -15.92
N ASN A 166 -8.10 4.11 -15.07
CA ASN A 166 -8.55 4.22 -13.67
C ASN A 166 -7.59 5.00 -12.76
N ILE A 167 -6.28 4.98 -13.02
CA ILE A 167 -5.32 5.65 -12.14
C ILE A 167 -5.44 7.17 -12.25
N HIS A 168 -5.54 7.71 -13.47
CA HIS A 168 -5.76 9.14 -13.68
C HIS A 168 -7.12 9.61 -13.13
N GLU A 169 -8.17 8.79 -13.26
CA GLU A 169 -9.46 9.08 -12.64
C GLU A 169 -9.40 9.06 -11.11
N ILE A 170 -8.72 8.08 -10.51
CA ILE A 170 -8.57 7.98 -9.06
C ILE A 170 -7.73 9.16 -8.54
N ILE A 171 -6.64 9.49 -9.23
CA ILE A 171 -5.81 10.65 -8.91
C ILE A 171 -6.58 11.96 -9.07
N SER A 172 -7.45 12.09 -10.08
CA SER A 172 -8.29 13.29 -10.23
C SER A 172 -9.36 13.44 -9.14
N LYS A 173 -9.64 12.37 -8.39
CA LYS A 173 -10.60 12.34 -7.27
C LYS A 173 -9.90 12.48 -5.91
N LEU A 174 -8.57 12.54 -5.88
CA LEU A 174 -7.72 12.68 -4.69
C LEU A 174 -7.35 14.13 -4.45
#